data_AF-A0A7C4FZ42-F1
#
_entry.id   AF-A0A7C4FZ42-F1
#
_cell.length_a   1.000
_cell.length_b   1.000
_cell.length_c   1.000
_cell.angle_alpha   90.00
_cell.angle_beta   90.00
_cell.angle_gamma   90.00
#
_symmetry.space_group_name_H-M   'P 1'
#
loop_
_entity.id
_entity.type
_entity.pdbx_description
1 polymer ?
#
loop_
_entity_poly.entity_id
_entity_poly.type
_entity_poly.pdbx_seq_one_letter_code
_entity_poly.pdbx_strand_id
1 'polypeptide(L)'
;LEFYESLTPEQRRWLNEQYQLFRQLPPERQEEMRRLYRRFSAIPEDRKTALQREFYLLRRLSEAQRRARLDSKEFRARFTPQERRLLADMADVVAAAPAGANAQ
;
A
#
# COMPACT_ATOMS: atom_id res chain seq x y z
N LEU A 1 13.69 -7.04 -16.96
CA LEU A 1 13.35 -8.43 -16.54
C LEU A 1 14.25 -8.94 -15.41
N GLU A 2 15.26 -8.18 -14.97
CA GLU A 2 16.25 -8.63 -13.98
C GLU A 2 15.77 -8.62 -12.51
N PHE A 3 14.70 -7.89 -12.20
CA PHE A 3 14.19 -7.77 -10.82
C PHE A 3 13.60 -9.09 -10.26
N TYR A 4 13.26 -10.06 -11.12
CA TYR A 4 12.64 -11.32 -10.70
C TYR A 4 13.68 -12.39 -10.31
N GLU A 5 14.87 -12.33 -10.90
CA GLU A 5 15.95 -13.29 -10.65
C GLU A 5 16.69 -12.99 -9.34
N SER A 6 16.74 -11.73 -8.92
CA SER A 6 17.35 -11.30 -7.65
C SER A 6 16.45 -11.52 -6.42
N LEU A 7 15.20 -11.96 -6.59
CA LEU A 7 14.29 -12.16 -5.46
C LEU A 7 14.64 -13.45 -4.71
N THR A 8 14.77 -13.34 -3.38
CA THR A 8 14.90 -14.50 -2.51
C THR A 8 13.65 -15.39 -2.62
N PRO A 9 13.74 -16.70 -2.34
CA PRO A 9 12.58 -17.58 -2.34
C PRO A 9 11.43 -17.10 -1.45
N GLU A 10 11.72 -16.42 -0.34
CA GLU A 10 10.71 -15.77 0.51
C GLU A 10 10.05 -14.58 -0.18
N GLN A 11 10.82 -13.71 -0.84
CA GLN A 11 10.27 -12.59 -1.61
C GLN A 11 9.39 -13.08 -2.76
N ARG A 12 9.76 -14.18 -3.43
CA ARG A 12 8.94 -14.81 -4.47
C ARG A 12 7.62 -15.37 -3.92
N ARG A 13 7.66 -16.02 -2.75
CA ARG A 13 6.43 -16.51 -2.09
C ARG A 13 5.50 -15.37 -1.75
N TRP A 14 6.02 -14.32 -1.10
CA TRP A 14 5.25 -13.13 -0.79
C TRP A 14 4.63 -12.50 -2.05
N LEU A 15 5.42 -12.34 -3.12
CA LEU A 15 4.94 -11.77 -4.37
C LEU A 15 3.81 -12.61 -4.99
N ASN A 16 3.92 -13.93 -4.93
CA ASN A 16 2.91 -14.86 -5.44
C ASN A 16 1.63 -14.80 -4.62
N GLU A 17 1.72 -14.75 -3.28
CA GLU A 17 0.56 -14.56 -2.41
C GLU A 17 -0.16 -13.23 -2.71
N GLN A 18 0.58 -12.13 -2.84
CA GLN A 18 -0.01 -10.84 -3.20
C GLN A 18 -0.66 -10.88 -4.59
N TYR A 19 -0.06 -11.59 -5.55
CA TYR A 19 -0.62 -11.76 -6.89
C TYR A 19 -1.91 -12.60 -6.88
N GLN A 20 -2.00 -13.65 -6.07
CA GLN A 20 -3.23 -14.45 -5.93
C GLN A 20 -4.36 -13.60 -5.33
N LEU A 21 -4.07 -12.83 -4.29
CA LEU A 21 -5.03 -11.90 -3.69
C LEU A 21 -5.50 -10.85 -4.70
N PHE A 22 -4.58 -10.28 -5.47
CA PHE A 22 -4.90 -9.32 -6.52
C PHE A 22 -5.83 -9.91 -7.60
N ARG A 23 -5.60 -11.15 -8.02
CA ARG A 23 -6.45 -11.82 -9.02
C ARG A 23 -7.86 -12.12 -8.52
N GLN A 24 -8.05 -12.25 -7.20
CA GLN A 24 -9.35 -12.46 -6.58
C GLN A 24 -10.13 -11.17 -6.39
N LEU A 25 -9.50 -9.99 -6.55
CA LEU A 25 -10.19 -8.71 -6.49
C LEU A 25 -11.07 -8.51 -7.73
N PRO A 26 -12.25 -7.88 -7.58
CA PRO A 26 -13.08 -7.48 -8.71
C PRO A 26 -12.32 -6.53 -9.65
N PRO A 27 -12.67 -6.50 -10.96
CA PRO A 27 -11.92 -5.78 -11.97
C PRO A 27 -11.76 -4.28 -11.66
N GLU A 28 -12.78 -3.64 -11.08
CA GLU A 28 -12.75 -2.23 -10.69
C GLU A 28 -11.66 -1.95 -9.64
N ARG A 29 -11.46 -2.89 -8.71
CA ARG A 29 -10.42 -2.81 -7.67
C ARG A 29 -9.03 -3.11 -8.23
N GLN A 30 -8.94 -4.02 -9.20
CA GLN A 30 -7.70 -4.24 -9.93
C GLN A 30 -7.26 -2.97 -10.67
N GLU A 31 -8.18 -2.27 -11.33
CA GLU A 31 -7.89 -1.00 -11.98
C GLU A 31 -7.47 0.09 -10.99
N GLU A 32 -8.12 0.16 -9.83
CA GLU A 32 -7.75 1.07 -8.76
C GLU A 32 -6.33 0.82 -8.26
N MET A 33 -5.99 -0.44 -7.94
CA MET A 33 -4.62 -0.82 -7.58
C MET A 33 -3.61 -0.47 -8.67
N ARG A 34 -3.92 -0.72 -9.95
CA ARG A 34 -3.03 -0.34 -11.06
C ARG A 34 -2.82 1.17 -11.13
N ARG A 35 -3.86 1.98 -10.91
CA ARG A 35 -3.74 3.45 -10.84
C ARG A 35 -2.86 3.88 -9.67
N LEU A 36 -3.06 3.30 -8.49
CA LEU A 36 -2.25 3.61 -7.30
C LEU A 36 -0.79 3.20 -7.50
N TYR A 37 -0.54 2.02 -8.06
CA TYR A 37 0.81 1.55 -8.36
C TYR A 37 1.53 2.50 -9.31
N ARG A 38 0.89 2.95 -10.40
CA ARG A 38 1.48 3.94 -11.32
C ARG A 38 1.85 5.25 -10.61
N ARG A 39 0.97 5.75 -9.75
CA ARG A 39 1.23 6.96 -8.95
C ARG A 39 2.42 6.74 -8.00
N PHE A 40 2.46 5.59 -7.32
CA PHE A 40 3.53 5.23 -6.41
C PHE A 40 4.88 5.05 -7.13
N SER A 41 4.91 4.42 -8.31
CA SER A 41 6.11 4.25 -9.11
C SER A 41 6.74 5.57 -9.55
N ALA A 42 5.93 6.61 -9.77
CA ALA A 42 6.39 7.95 -10.11
C ALA A 42 7.00 8.73 -8.94
N ILE A 43 6.90 8.22 -7.70
CA ILE A 43 7.47 8.87 -6.51
C ILE A 43 8.98 8.60 -6.44
N PRO A 44 9.81 9.59 -6.04
CA PRO A 44 11.23 9.40 -5.75
C PRO A 44 11.48 8.29 -4.71
N GLU A 45 12.60 7.58 -4.82
CA GLU A 45 12.87 6.39 -3.99
C GLU A 45 13.03 6.70 -2.48
N ASP A 46 13.57 7.88 -2.16
CA ASP A 46 13.67 8.41 -0.80
C ASP A 46 12.28 8.60 -0.18
N ARG A 47 11.33 9.14 -0.96
CA ARG A 47 9.94 9.33 -0.54
C ARG A 47 9.19 8.00 -0.47
N LYS A 48 9.42 7.07 -1.42
CA LYS A 48 8.82 5.73 -1.41
C LYS A 48 9.06 5.01 -0.10
N THR A 49 10.28 5.06 0.43
CA THR A 49 10.64 4.42 1.71
C THR A 49 9.84 5.00 2.88
N ALA A 50 9.66 6.33 2.93
CA ALA A 50 8.86 6.97 3.97
C ALA A 50 7.37 6.57 3.88
N LEU A 51 6.83 6.51 2.67
CA LEU A 51 5.44 6.10 2.43
C LEU A 51 5.21 4.63 2.78
N GLN A 52 6.13 3.73 2.43
CA GLN A 52 6.02 2.30 2.75
C GLN A 52 5.97 2.06 4.26
N ARG A 53 6.83 2.75 5.03
CA ARG A 53 6.83 2.65 6.49
C ARG A 53 5.52 3.14 7.08
N GLU A 54 5.03 4.27 6.61
CA GLU A 54 3.76 4.83 7.07
C GLU A 54 2.57 3.95 6.70
N PHE A 55 2.55 3.40 5.49
CA PHE A 55 1.53 2.46 5.04
C PHE A 55 1.49 1.20 5.92
N TYR A 56 2.63 0.66 6.29
CA TYR A 56 2.71 -0.50 7.18
C TYR A 56 2.13 -0.20 8.58
N LEU A 57 2.39 1.00 9.11
CA LEU A 57 1.77 1.46 10.35
C LEU A 57 0.26 1.57 10.19
N LEU A 58 -0.22 2.26 9.14
CA LEU A 58 -1.64 2.42 8.86
C LEU A 58 -2.36 1.07 8.76
N ARG A 59 -1.78 0.08 8.07
CA ARG A 59 -2.38 -1.26 7.92
C ARG A 59 -2.64 -1.94 9.26
N ARG A 60 -1.77 -1.72 10.25
CA ARG A 60 -1.89 -2.28 11.61
C ARG A 60 -2.88 -1.52 12.50
N LEU A 61 -3.18 -0.27 12.18
CA LEU A 61 -4.15 0.55 12.91
C LEU A 61 -5.58 0.17 12.55
N SER A 62 -6.50 0.33 13.50
CA SER A 62 -7.95 0.26 13.24
C SER A 62 -8.41 1.41 12.35
N GLU A 63 -9.61 1.31 11.76
CA GLU A 63 -10.14 2.38 10.90
C GLU A 63 -10.19 3.74 11.62
N ALA A 64 -10.64 3.77 12.87
CA ALA A 64 -10.69 4.99 13.68
C ALA A 64 -9.29 5.56 13.92
N GLN A 65 -8.32 4.70 14.23
CA GLN A 65 -6.92 5.12 14.44
C GLN A 65 -6.25 5.60 13.16
N ARG A 66 -6.54 4.96 12.01
CA ARG A 66 -6.07 5.44 10.70
C ARG A 66 -6.60 6.83 10.41
N ARG A 67 -7.89 7.06 10.60
CA ARG A 67 -8.51 8.39 10.41
C ARG A 67 -7.84 9.44 11.31
N ALA A 68 -7.63 9.13 12.59
CA ALA A 68 -6.93 10.01 13.52
C ALA A 68 -5.46 10.28 13.09
N ARG A 69 -4.76 9.26 12.58
CA ARG A 69 -3.39 9.39 12.08
C ARG A 69 -3.32 10.27 10.84
N LEU A 70 -4.22 10.09 9.87
CA LEU A 70 -4.31 10.90 8.65
C LEU A 70 -4.68 12.37 8.96
N ASP A 71 -5.43 12.59 10.03
CA ASP A 71 -5.84 13.91 10.50
C ASP A 71 -4.74 14.65 11.28
N SER A 72 -3.74 13.93 11.80
CA SER A 72 -2.75 14.50 12.72
C SER A 72 -1.89 15.59 12.08
N LYS A 73 -1.61 16.66 12.84
CA LYS A 73 -0.75 17.77 12.37
C LYS A 73 0.62 17.27 11.91
N GLU A 74 1.18 16.29 12.61
CA GLU A 74 2.46 15.68 12.26
C GLU A 74 2.41 14.96 10.91
N PHE A 75 1.33 14.23 10.63
CA PHE A 75 1.13 13.58 9.33
C PHE A 75 1.01 14.61 8.20
N ARG A 76 0.26 15.69 8.44
CA ARG A 76 0.08 16.80 7.49
C ARG A 76 1.37 17.59 7.24
N ALA A 77 2.24 17.70 8.23
CA ALA A 77 3.53 18.37 8.10
C ALA A 77 4.57 17.50 7.36
N ARG A 78 4.52 16.17 7.53
CA ARG A 78 5.48 15.22 6.97
C ARG A 78 5.19 14.81 5.52
N PHE A 79 3.93 14.77 5.14
CA PHE A 79 3.47 14.28 3.83
C PHE A 79 2.72 15.35 3.05
N THR A 80 3.04 15.47 1.77
CA THR A 80 2.35 16.37 0.83
C THR A 80 0.89 15.95 0.65
N PRO A 81 -0.02 16.85 0.21
CA PRO A 81 -1.40 16.49 -0.07
C PRO A 81 -1.56 15.27 -0.99
N GLN A 82 -0.69 15.14 -2.00
CA GLN A 82 -0.72 14.03 -2.94
C GLN A 82 -0.34 12.70 -2.27
N GLU A 83 0.71 12.69 -1.46
CA GLU A 83 1.16 11.51 -0.73
C GLU A 83 0.16 11.07 0.34
N ARG A 84 -0.46 12.01 1.04
CA ARG A 84 -1.52 11.73 2.00
C ARG A 84 -2.71 11.07 1.32
N ARG A 85 -3.08 11.56 0.14
CA ARG A 85 -4.15 10.96 -0.66
C ARG A 85 -3.78 9.55 -1.11
N LEU A 86 -2.55 9.36 -1.58
CA LEU A 86 -2.05 8.04 -1.98
C LEU A 86 -2.07 7.05 -0.82
N LEU A 87 -1.59 7.43 0.37
CA LEU A 87 -1.59 6.59 1.56
C LEU A 87 -3.02 6.23 2.00
N ALA A 88 -3.95 7.19 1.94
CA ALA A 88 -5.35 6.96 2.25
C ALA A 88 -6.00 5.99 1.25
N ASP A 89 -5.82 6.20 -0.05
CA ASP A 89 -6.36 5.33 -1.10
C ASP A 89 -5.77 3.90 -1.00
N MET A 90 -4.46 3.77 -0.73
CA MET A 90 -3.81 2.47 -0.54
C MET A 90 -4.33 1.74 0.71
N ALA A 91 -4.54 2.46 1.81
CA ALA A 91 -5.07 1.88 3.05
C ALA A 91 -6.53 1.42 2.88
N ASP A 92 -7.34 2.14 2.11
CA ASP A 92 -8.73 1.80 1.81
C ASP A 92 -8.83 0.52 0.97
N VAL A 93 -8.03 0.41 -0.09
CA VAL A 93 -8.01 -0.77 -0.96
C VAL A 93 -7.61 -2.05 -0.19
N VAL A 94 -6.63 -1.95 0.73
CA VAL A 94 -6.22 -3.11 1.56
C VAL A 94 -7.21 -3.41 2.68
N ALA A 95 -7.93 -2.40 3.19
CA ALA A 95 -9.02 -2.61 4.14
C ALA A 95 -10.22 -3.31 3.50
N ALA A 96 -10.52 -2.98 2.24
CA ALA A 96 -11.63 -3.53 1.48
C ALA A 96 -11.35 -4.94 0.89
N ALA A 97 -10.09 -5.39 0.90
CA ALA A 97 -9.75 -6.75 0.50
C ALA A 97 -10.26 -7.77 1.54
N PRO A 98 -10.78 -8.93 1.13
CA PRO A 98 -11.28 -9.95 2.05
C PRO A 98 -10.18 -10.37 3.04
N ALA A 99 -10.57 -10.61 4.30
CA ALA A 99 -9.76 -10.63 5.51
C ALA A 99 -8.55 -11.61 5.57
N GLY A 100 -8.16 -12.27 4.47
CA GLY A 100 -6.96 -13.09 4.36
C GLY A 100 -5.67 -12.33 4.02
N ALA A 101 -5.74 -11.05 3.61
CA ALA A 101 -4.55 -10.25 3.25
C ALA A 101 -3.87 -9.51 4.42
N ASN A 102 -4.51 -9.51 5.59
CA ASN A 102 -4.08 -8.72 6.75
C ASN A 102 -3.39 -9.52 7.88
N ALA A 103 -3.16 -10.82 7.69
CA ALA A 103 -2.39 -11.63 8.63
C ALA A 103 -0.96 -11.82 8.13
N GLN A 104 -0.05 -11.02 8.70
CA GLN A 104 1.34 -11.33 9.11
C GLN A 104 2.04 -10.04 9.54
#